data_AF-W7AX97-F1
#
_entry.id   AF-W7AX97-F1
#
_cell.length_a   1.000
_cell.length_b   1.000
_cell.length_c   1.000
_cell.angle_alpha   90.00
_cell.angle_beta   90.00
_cell.angle_gamma   90.00
#
_symmetry.space_group_name_H-M   'P 1'
#
loop_
_entity.id
_entity.type
_entity.pdbx_description
1 polymer ?
#
loop_
_entity_poly.entity_id
_entity_poly.type
_entity_poly.pdbx_seq_one_letter_code
_entity_poly.pdbx_strand_id
1 'polypeptide(L)' 'MNRRYLMQGLLYFILGIVFVYFAIQQVNTGGWGVFAYVIMAMAAVDFVTAIRFVFQGLRGKGNPQDK' A
#
# COMPACT_ATOMS: atom_id res chain seq x y z
N MET A 1 12.39 14.13 9.14
CA MET A 1 11.95 13.25 8.03
C MET A 1 12.46 11.84 8.33
N ASN A 2 11.59 10.98 8.86
CA ASN A 2 12.02 9.66 9.32
C ASN A 2 12.11 8.70 8.13
N ARG A 3 13.31 8.61 7.54
CA ARG A 3 13.60 7.86 6.30
C ARG A 3 13.11 6.40 6.33
N ARG A 4 13.08 5.77 7.52
CA ARG A 4 12.58 4.40 7.73
C ARG A 4 11.09 4.24 7.38
N TYR A 5 10.24 5.19 7.78
CA TYR A 5 8.80 5.14 7.49
C TYR A 5 8.51 5.37 6.00
N LEU A 6 9.28 6.23 5.34
CA LEU A 6 9.17 6.45 3.90
C LEU A 6 9.61 5.22 3.09
N MET A 7 10.69 4.55 3.47
CA MET A 7 11.09 3.28 2.84
C MET A 7 10.03 2.20 3.03
N GLN A 8 9.47 2.06 4.23
CA GLN A 8 8.42 1.07 4.48
C GLN A 8 7.15 1.36 3.67
N GLY A 9 6.72 2.63 3.58
CA GLY A 9 5.60 3.03 2.73
C GLY A 9 5.85 2.75 1.24
N LEU A 10 7.07 2.97 0.75
CA LEU A 10 7.45 2.65 -0.62
C LEU A 10 7.38 1.14 -0.91
N LEU A 11 7.79 0.29 0.03
CA LEU A 11 7.71 -1.16 -0.12
C LEU A 11 6.26 -1.65 -0.26
N TYR A 12 5.35 -1.16 0.61
CA TYR A 12 3.92 -1.49 0.49
C TYR A 12 3.32 -0.95 -0.81
N PHE A 13 3.77 0.20 -1.30
CA PHE A 13 3.30 0.74 -2.57
C PHE A 13 3.70 -0.14 -3.75
N ILE A 14 4.96 -0.58 -3.80
CA ILE A 14 5.46 -1.49 -4.83
C ILE A 14 4.73 -2.83 -4.74
N LEU A 15 4.54 -3.37 -3.54
CA LEU A 15 3.82 -4.62 -3.33
C LEU A 15 2.36 -4.52 -3.81
N GLY A 16 1.68 -3.40 -3.52
CA GLY A 16 0.33 -3.12 -4.02
C GLY A 16 0.25 -3.13 -5.56
N ILE A 17 1.24 -2.56 -6.25
CA ILE A 17 1.32 -2.61 -7.73
C ILE A 17 1.44 -4.05 -8.22
N VAL A 18 2.27 -4.87 -7.57
CA VAL A 18 2.42 -6.30 -7.93
C VAL A 18 1.10 -7.05 -7.74
N PHE A 19 0.36 -6.79 -6.66
CA PHE A 19 -0.96 -7.40 -6.48
C PHE A 19 -1.98 -6.92 -7.52
N VAL A 20 -1.96 -5.66 -7.94
CA VAL A 20 -2.80 -5.18 -9.07
C VAL A 20 -2.46 -5.94 -10.35
N TYR A 21 -1.18 -6.17 -10.64
CA TYR A 21 -0.76 -6.96 -11.79
C TYR A 21 -1.33 -8.39 -11.71
N PHE A 22 -1.25 -9.05 -10.55
CA PHE A 22 -1.82 -10.38 -10.36
C PHE A 22 -3.35 -10.40 -10.49
N ALA A 23 -4.06 -9.37 -10.01
CA ALA A 23 -5.50 -9.24 -10.21
C ALA A 23 -5.85 -9.15 -11.70
N ILE A 24 -5.10 -8.35 -12.47
CA ILE A 24 -5.31 -8.22 -13.92
C ILE A 24 -5.06 -9.56 -14.62
N GLN A 25 -3.97 -10.26 -14.28
CA GLN A 25 -3.68 -11.58 -14.84
C GLN A 25 -4.77 -12.60 -14.49
N GLN A 26 -5.29 -12.57 -13.26
CA GLN A 26 -6.37 -13.44 -12.84
C GLN A 26 -7.65 -13.17 -13.64
N VAL A 27 -8.00 -11.91 -13.87
CA VAL A 27 -9.19 -11.54 -14.66
C VAL A 27 -9.01 -11.95 -16.13
N ASN A 28 -7.81 -11.78 -16.70
CA ASN A 28 -7.53 -12.16 -18.08
C ASN A 28 -7.55 -13.69 -18.30
N THR A 29 -7.16 -14.48 -17.31
CA THR A 29 -7.05 -15.95 -17.46
C THR A 29 -8.27 -16.70 -16.93
N GLY A 30 -8.87 -16.25 -15.83
CA GLY A 30 -9.97 -16.92 -15.14
C GLY A 30 -11.23 -16.07 -14.96
N GLY A 31 -11.26 -14.84 -15.50
CA GLY A 31 -12.41 -13.94 -15.39
C GLY A 31 -12.61 -13.35 -13.98
N TRP A 32 -13.78 -12.80 -13.75
CA TRP A 32 -14.17 -12.11 -12.52
C TRP A 32 -14.60 -13.08 -11.39
N GLY A 33 -13.77 -14.07 -11.09
CA GLY A 33 -14.00 -14.99 -9.98
C GLY A 33 -13.74 -14.38 -8.61
N VAL A 34 -14.17 -15.06 -7.53
CA VAL A 34 -13.94 -14.65 -6.13
C VAL A 34 -12.47 -14.31 -5.86
N PHE A 35 -11.54 -15.10 -6.44
CA PHE A 35 -10.11 -14.89 -6.25
C PHE A 35 -9.61 -13.54 -6.79
N ALA A 36 -10.16 -13.05 -7.90
CA ALA A 36 -9.82 -11.72 -8.42
C ALA A 36 -10.20 -10.62 -7.42
N TYR A 37 -11.38 -10.71 -6.80
CA TYR A 37 -11.83 -9.77 -5.78
C TYR A 37 -10.97 -9.83 -4.51
N VAL A 38 -10.54 -11.02 -4.10
CA VAL A 38 -9.63 -11.19 -2.96
C VAL A 38 -8.28 -10.52 -3.23
N ILE A 39 -7.70 -10.71 -4.42
CA ILE A 39 -6.43 -10.06 -4.78
C ILE A 39 -6.59 -8.53 -4.82
N MET A 40 -7.68 -8.02 -5.41
CA MET A 40 -7.95 -6.57 -5.43
C MET A 40 -8.12 -5.99 -4.01
N ALA A 41 -8.79 -6.71 -3.11
CA ALA A 41 -8.94 -6.30 -1.72
C ALA A 41 -7.59 -6.25 -0.99
N MET A 42 -6.71 -7.23 -1.23
CA MET A 42 -5.34 -7.21 -0.67
C MET A 42 -4.55 -6.01 -1.21
N ALA A 43 -4.57 -5.78 -2.53
CA ALA A 43 -3.90 -4.62 -3.14
C ALA A 43 -4.37 -3.29 -2.51
N ALA A 44 -5.67 -3.14 -2.24
CA ALA A 44 -6.21 -1.96 -1.59
C ALA A 44 -5.65 -1.76 -0.16
N VAL A 45 -5.51 -2.84 0.62
CA VAL A 45 -4.90 -2.78 1.96
C VAL A 45 -3.44 -2.33 1.89
N ASP A 46 -2.67 -2.83 0.92
CA ASP A 46 -1.28 -2.41 0.70
C ASP A 46 -1.18 -0.93 0.35
N PHE A 47 -2.05 -0.41 -0.53
CA PHE A 47 -2.07 1.02 -0.86
C PHE A 47 -2.45 1.89 0.34
N VAL A 48 -3.46 1.51 1.11
CA VAL A 48 -3.85 2.24 2.33
C VAL A 48 -2.69 2.27 3.33
N THR A 49 -2.00 1.14 3.48
CA THR A 49 -0.86 1.01 4.38
C THR A 49 0.32 1.85 3.91
N ALA A 50 0.64 1.80 2.61
CA ALA A 50 1.67 2.63 1.98
C ALA A 50 1.41 4.13 2.21
N ILE A 51 0.18 4.58 1.95
CA ILE A 51 -0.25 5.96 2.15
C ILE A 51 -0.08 6.38 3.61
N ARG A 52 -0.52 5.56 4.57
CA ARG A 52 -0.36 5.84 6.02
C ARG A 52 1.10 6.02 6.40
N PHE A 53 1.99 5.15 5.93
CA PHE A 53 3.42 5.24 6.21
C PHE A 53 4.08 6.47 5.57
N VAL A 54 3.68 6.82 4.35
CA VAL A 54 4.14 8.04 3.69
C VAL A 54 3.69 9.28 4.46
N PHE A 55 2.42 9.36 4.85
CA PHE A 55 1.90 10.46 5.68
C PHE A 55 2.63 10.59 7.02
N GLN A 56 2.89 9.48 7.72
CA GLN A 56 3.66 9.49 8.98
C GLN A 56 5.11 9.93 8.75
N GLY A 57 5.74 9.48 7.66
CA GLY A 57 7.09 9.87 7.27
C GLY A 57 7.22 11.36 6.97
N LEU A 58 6.19 11.94 6.33
CA LEU A 58 6.07 13.37 6.04
C LEU A 58 5.73 14.21 7.29
N ARG A 59 4.90 13.68 8.20
CA ARG A 59 4.49 14.35 9.45
C ARG A 59 5.59 14.38 10.52
N GLY A 60 6.79 13.89 10.22
CA GLY A 60 7.97 13.88 11.10
C GLY A 60 8.58 15.24 11.47
N LYS A 61 7.78 16.32 11.56
CA LYS A 61 8.12 17.54 12.30
C LYS A 61 6.85 18.29 12.71
N GLY A 62 6.22 17.80 13.77
CA GLY A 62 5.13 18.46 14.49
C GLY A 62 4.98 17.75 15.82
N ASN A 63 5.94 17.99 16.73
CA ASN A 63 5.89 17.52 18.11
C ASN A 63 5.30 18.64 18.97
N PRO A 64 4.01 18.60 19.38
CA PRO A 64 3.48 19.47 20.41
C PRO A 64 3.70 18.82 21.80
N GLN A 65 4.92 18.39 22.09
CA GLN A 65 5.36 17.95 23.43
C GLN A 65 6.48 18.87 23.96
N ASP A 66 6.51 20.13 23.51
CA ASP A 66 7.02 21.25 24.29
C ASP A 66 5.83 21.83 25.04
N LYS A 67 5.49 21.22 26.18
CA LYS A 67 4.80 21.82 27.32
C LYS A 67 5.17 21.05 28.58
#